data_AF-A0A418B9W0-F1
#
_entry.id   AF-A0A418B9W0-F1
#
_cell.length_a   1.000
_cell.length_b   1.000
_cell.length_c   1.000
_cell.angle_alpha   90.00
_cell.angle_beta   90.00
_cell.angle_gamma   90.00
#
_symmetry.space_group_name_H-M   'P 1'
#
loop_
_entity.id
_entity.type
_entity.pdbx_description
1 polymer ?
#
loop_
_entity_poly.entity_id
_entity_poly.type
_entity_poly.pdbx_seq_one_letter_code
_entity_poly.pdbx_strand_id
1 'polypeptide(L)'
;MTSNGRTTLLASLGEHVLRDLNDQINKRIGEKIRWEKRIVELGGVKYSTGSGNDGYDADGTSLKRGGYKYFGAAKNLPGVRELFEKRDAPKPKRSRYVLIVVWSFVYMVAHRKDIYQGIEPDYYGHLDEDDGELVREEALVEAKRVQDAIDAWNKEQAEKDLAAKVW
;
A
#
# COMPACT_ATOMS: atom_id res chain seq x y z
N MET A 1 27.10 20.39 -30.83
CA MET A 1 28.29 20.06 -30.00
C MET A 1 28.85 21.36 -29.44
N THR A 2 28.30 21.88 -28.34
CA THR A 2 28.79 23.11 -27.70
C THR A 2 28.34 23.16 -26.24
N SER A 3 29.03 22.51 -25.30
CA SER A 3 28.82 22.81 -23.87
C SER A 3 29.92 22.37 -22.88
N ASN A 4 31.17 22.15 -23.28
CA ASN A 4 32.25 21.78 -22.33
C ASN A 4 33.28 22.89 -22.06
N GLY A 5 32.92 24.16 -22.30
CA GLY A 5 33.86 25.29 -22.20
C GLY A 5 33.83 26.08 -20.88
N ARG A 6 32.86 25.87 -19.99
CA ARG A 6 32.72 26.69 -18.76
C ARG A 6 33.21 26.02 -17.47
N THR A 7 33.43 24.71 -17.48
CA THR A 7 33.76 23.95 -16.26
C THR A 7 35.25 24.02 -15.89
N THR A 8 36.13 24.32 -16.84
CA THR A 8 37.59 24.35 -16.63
C THR A 8 38.10 25.68 -16.06
N LEU A 9 37.41 26.80 -16.31
CA LEU A 9 37.81 28.12 -15.81
C LEU A 9 37.50 28.32 -14.32
N LEU A 10 36.49 27.62 -13.78
CA LEU A 10 36.14 27.66 -12.36
C LEU A 10 37.02 26.77 -11.48
N ALA A 11 37.66 25.75 -12.05
CA ALA A 11 38.65 24.93 -11.34
C ALA A 11 39.95 25.71 -11.02
N SER A 12 40.12 26.89 -11.63
CA SER A 12 41.20 27.83 -11.31
C SER A 12 40.84 28.81 -10.19
N LEU A 13 39.58 28.88 -9.75
CA LEU A 13 39.21 29.61 -8.55
C LEU A 13 39.66 28.76 -7.36
N GLY A 14 40.50 29.30 -6.49
CA GLY A 14 41.08 28.53 -5.38
C GLY A 14 40.00 27.80 -4.58
N GLU A 15 40.26 26.56 -4.18
CA GLU A 15 39.32 25.69 -3.45
C GLU A 15 38.61 26.41 -2.28
N HIS A 16 39.33 27.26 -1.55
CA HIS A 16 38.80 28.06 -0.45
C HIS A 16 37.67 29.00 -0.90
N VAL A 17 37.83 29.67 -2.05
CA VAL A 17 36.82 30.58 -2.59
C VAL A 17 35.55 29.83 -2.97
N LEU A 18 35.68 28.61 -3.50
CA LEU A 18 34.54 27.75 -3.80
C LEU A 18 33.78 27.35 -2.53
N ARG A 19 34.48 27.10 -1.41
CA ARG A 19 33.87 26.80 -0.11
C ARG A 19 33.14 28.04 0.43
N ASP A 20 33.79 29.19 0.45
CA ASP A 20 33.21 30.44 0.94
C ASP A 20 31.96 30.85 0.14
N LEU A 21 32.00 30.69 -1.18
CA LEU A 21 30.85 30.96 -2.04
C LEU A 21 29.70 29.99 -1.75
N ASN A 22 30.00 28.71 -1.52
CA ASN A 22 28.99 27.71 -1.18
C ASN A 22 28.35 28.02 0.19
N ASP A 23 29.14 28.47 1.16
CA ASP A 23 28.64 28.94 2.47
C ASP A 23 27.73 30.16 2.33
N GLN A 24 28.14 31.14 1.53
CA GLN A 24 27.33 32.33 1.26
C GLN A 24 25.99 31.98 0.60
N ILE A 25 25.98 31.04 -0.36
CA ILE A 25 24.75 30.57 -1.00
C ILE A 25 23.84 29.90 0.04
N ASN A 26 24.36 28.97 0.84
CA ASN A 26 23.56 28.31 1.88
C ASN A 26 23.01 29.29 2.92
N LYS A 27 23.80 30.30 3.31
CA LYS A 27 23.34 31.38 4.21
C LYS A 27 22.16 32.14 3.62
N ARG A 28 22.26 32.56 2.34
CA ARG A 28 21.19 33.28 1.64
C ARG A 28 19.92 32.43 1.48
N ILE A 29 20.06 31.13 1.24
CA ILE A 29 18.91 30.21 1.17
C ILE A 29 18.22 30.12 2.53
N GLY A 30 18.97 30.01 3.62
CA GLY A 30 18.40 30.00 4.97
C GLY A 30 17.67 31.31 5.30
N GLU A 31 18.23 32.45 4.90
CA GLU A 31 17.58 33.76 5.02
C GLU A 31 16.28 33.82 4.20
N LYS A 32 16.32 33.40 2.93
CA LYS A 32 15.14 33.31 2.06
C LYS A 32 14.04 32.49 2.72
N ILE A 33 14.34 31.29 3.22
CA ILE A 33 13.34 30.41 3.86
C ILE A 33 12.72 31.08 5.10
N ARG A 34 13.53 31.76 5.92
CA ARG A 34 13.03 32.51 7.09
C ARG A 34 12.10 33.64 6.66
N TRP A 35 12.48 34.40 5.62
CA TRP A 35 11.65 35.48 5.09
C TRP A 35 10.35 34.96 4.48
N GLU A 36 10.40 33.87 3.71
CA GLU A 36 9.20 33.25 3.14
C GLU A 36 8.25 32.78 4.23
N LYS A 37 8.77 32.15 5.30
CA LYS A 37 7.96 31.78 6.46
C LYS A 37 7.31 33.01 7.10
N ARG A 38 8.08 34.09 7.27
CA ARG A 38 7.57 35.34 7.85
C ARG A 38 6.48 35.99 7.00
N ILE A 39 6.61 35.97 5.68
CA ILE A 39 5.59 36.50 4.77
C ILE A 39 4.28 35.72 4.93
N VAL A 40 4.36 34.39 5.03
CA VAL A 40 3.19 33.54 5.24
C VAL A 40 2.54 33.79 6.60
N GLU A 41 3.33 33.96 7.66
CA GLU A 41 2.82 34.33 9.00
C GLU A 41 2.08 35.68 9.00
N LEU A 42 2.52 36.63 8.17
CA LEU A 42 1.89 37.93 8.00
C LEU A 42 0.67 37.90 7.05
N GLY A 43 0.23 36.73 6.60
CA GLY A 43 -0.90 36.56 5.69
C GLY A 43 -0.60 36.85 4.22
N GLY A 44 0.68 36.92 3.85
CA GLY A 44 1.14 37.12 2.47
C GLY A 44 1.14 35.86 1.61
N VAL A 45 1.53 36.03 0.34
CA VAL A 45 1.57 34.95 -0.66
C VAL A 45 2.64 33.90 -0.29
N LYS A 46 2.31 32.62 -0.46
CA LYS A 46 3.26 31.51 -0.28
C LYS A 46 4.21 31.42 -1.48
N TYR A 47 5.46 31.88 -1.31
CA TYR A 47 6.51 31.76 -2.32
C TYR A 47 7.21 30.39 -2.37
N SER A 48 6.98 29.53 -1.36
CA SER A 48 7.47 28.15 -1.37
C SER A 48 6.64 27.32 -2.36
N THR A 49 7.14 27.17 -3.58
CA THR A 49 6.55 26.26 -4.57
C THR A 49 6.76 24.82 -4.09
N GLY A 50 5.69 24.14 -3.70
CA GLY A 50 5.67 22.77 -3.16
C GLY A 50 6.08 21.66 -4.13
N SER A 51 6.92 21.94 -5.13
CA SER A 51 7.60 20.90 -5.88
C SER A 51 8.88 20.58 -5.14
N GLY A 52 9.15 19.30 -4.86
CA GLY A 52 10.38 18.81 -4.23
C GLY A 52 11.66 19.04 -5.04
N ASN A 53 11.69 20.09 -5.85
CA ASN A 53 12.74 20.55 -6.70
C ASN A 53 12.91 22.07 -6.46
N ASP A 54 13.55 22.43 -5.34
CA ASP A 54 14.10 23.78 -5.15
C ASP A 54 15.02 24.06 -6.34
N GLY A 55 14.51 24.75 -7.36
CA GLY A 55 15.03 24.84 -8.72
C GLY A 55 16.39 25.51 -8.85
N TYR A 56 17.44 24.84 -8.37
CA TYR A 56 18.83 25.20 -8.61
C TYR A 56 19.63 23.93 -8.86
N ASP A 57 19.68 23.55 -10.14
CA ASP A 57 20.90 23.24 -10.89
C ASP A 57 20.49 23.05 -12.36
N ALA A 58 21.18 23.70 -13.31
CA ALA A 58 21.03 23.38 -14.73
C ALA A 58 21.41 21.90 -15.04
N ASP A 59 22.10 21.25 -14.09
CA ASP A 59 22.53 19.85 -14.11
C ASP A 59 21.71 18.94 -13.16
N GLY A 60 20.66 19.44 -12.50
CA GLY A 60 19.67 18.65 -11.74
C GLY A 60 20.19 17.80 -10.55
N THR A 61 21.45 17.93 -10.13
CA THR A 61 22.09 16.97 -9.22
C THR A 61 22.75 17.63 -8.00
N SER A 62 21.99 18.42 -7.25
CA SER A 62 22.51 19.02 -6.02
C SER A 62 22.71 17.96 -4.93
N LEU A 63 23.91 17.87 -4.35
CA LEU A 63 24.16 16.98 -3.22
C LEU A 63 23.77 17.66 -1.90
N LYS A 64 22.78 17.10 -1.21
CA LYS A 64 22.31 17.56 0.12
C LYS A 64 22.75 16.55 1.20
N ARG A 65 23.43 16.99 2.25
CA ARG A 65 23.71 16.20 3.47
C ARG A 65 23.55 17.08 4.70
N GLY A 66 22.73 16.65 5.67
CA GLY A 66 22.56 17.37 6.94
C GLY A 66 21.98 18.78 6.82
N GLY A 67 21.20 19.09 5.78
CA GLY A 67 20.62 20.43 5.55
C GLY A 67 21.54 21.42 4.84
N TYR A 68 22.78 21.04 4.54
CA TYR A 68 23.73 21.83 3.77
C TYR A 68 23.83 21.31 2.33
N LYS A 69 23.82 22.22 1.34
CA LYS A 69 23.83 21.87 -0.09
C LYS A 69 25.16 22.27 -0.73
N TYR A 70 25.68 21.43 -1.62
CA TYR A 70 26.85 21.72 -2.44
C TYR A 70 26.41 21.93 -3.90
N PHE A 71 26.81 23.06 -4.49
CA PHE A 71 26.40 23.49 -5.83
C PHE A 71 27.56 23.41 -6.83
N GLY A 72 27.25 23.07 -8.09
CA GLY A 72 28.19 23.22 -9.21
C GLY A 72 29.59 22.63 -8.94
N ALA A 73 30.63 23.46 -9.00
CA ALA A 73 32.03 23.05 -8.77
C ALA A 73 32.32 22.63 -7.32
N ALA A 74 31.56 23.12 -6.33
CA ALA A 74 31.76 22.78 -4.92
C ALA A 74 31.50 21.29 -4.61
N LYS A 75 30.81 20.57 -5.50
CA LYS A 75 30.60 19.12 -5.38
C LYS A 75 31.88 18.30 -5.59
N ASN A 76 32.81 18.84 -6.39
CA ASN A 76 34.04 18.16 -6.78
C ASN A 76 35.20 18.45 -5.80
N LEU A 77 34.92 19.18 -4.71
CA LEU A 77 35.92 19.48 -3.69
C LEU A 77 36.38 18.18 -3.00
N PRO A 78 37.69 18.05 -2.71
CA PRO A 78 38.22 16.94 -1.93
C PRO A 78 37.53 16.90 -0.55
N GLY A 79 37.21 15.70 -0.07
CA GLY A 79 36.40 15.46 1.14
C GLY A 79 34.89 15.58 0.94
N VAL A 80 34.38 16.54 0.14
CA VAL A 80 32.93 16.61 -0.15
C VAL A 80 32.52 15.46 -1.06
N ARG A 81 33.31 15.20 -2.11
CA ARG A 81 33.07 14.09 -3.05
C ARG A 81 33.03 12.74 -2.32
N GLU A 82 33.96 12.51 -1.41
CA GLU A 82 34.06 11.26 -0.61
C GLU A 82 32.87 11.05 0.33
N LEU A 83 32.27 12.13 0.85
CA LEU A 83 31.06 12.05 1.70
C LEU A 83 29.82 11.56 0.93
N PHE A 84 29.82 11.64 -0.40
CA PHE A 84 28.69 11.28 -1.24
C PHE A 84 28.95 10.12 -2.19
N GLU A 85 30.22 9.76 -2.41
CA GLU A 85 30.61 8.45 -2.93
C GLU A 85 30.28 7.37 -1.88
N LYS A 86 28.99 7.12 -1.65
CA LYS A 86 28.57 5.88 -0.99
C LYS A 86 29.04 4.74 -1.89
N ARG A 87 29.97 3.91 -1.40
CA ARG A 87 30.11 2.53 -1.87
C ARG A 87 28.70 1.96 -1.91
N ASP A 88 28.24 1.54 -3.09
CA ASP A 88 26.94 0.87 -3.23
C ASP A 88 26.81 -0.13 -2.10
N ALA A 89 25.88 0.12 -1.17
CA ALA A 89 25.68 -0.80 -0.06
C ALA A 89 25.39 -2.17 -0.69
N PRO A 90 26.13 -3.23 -0.32
CA PRO A 90 25.91 -4.53 -0.94
C PRO A 90 24.44 -4.88 -0.74
N LYS A 91 23.74 -5.16 -1.84
CA LYS A 91 22.32 -5.56 -1.82
C LYS A 91 22.15 -6.57 -0.68
N PRO A 92 21.23 -6.36 0.27
CA PRO A 92 21.11 -7.24 1.42
C PRO A 92 20.89 -8.66 0.91
N LYS A 93 21.85 -9.55 1.18
CA LYS A 93 21.75 -10.96 0.82
C LYS A 93 20.58 -11.52 1.62
N ARG A 94 19.46 -11.79 0.96
CA ARG A 94 18.32 -12.45 1.62
C ARG A 94 18.83 -13.79 2.15
N SER A 95 18.66 -14.03 3.45
CA SER A 95 19.02 -15.30 4.06
C SER A 95 18.28 -16.44 3.35
N ARG A 96 18.93 -17.60 3.20
CA ARG A 96 18.31 -18.81 2.63
C ARG A 96 16.99 -19.15 3.32
N TYR A 97 16.89 -18.86 4.62
CA TYR A 97 15.66 -19.02 5.40
C TYR A 97 14.50 -18.14 4.87
N VAL A 98 14.78 -16.87 4.54
CA VAL A 98 13.76 -15.95 3.99
C VAL A 98 13.27 -16.44 2.63
N LEU A 99 14.16 -16.97 1.78
CA LEU A 99 13.76 -17.57 0.51
C LEU A 99 12.86 -18.79 0.72
N ILE A 100 13.21 -19.68 1.65
CA ILE A 100 12.40 -20.87 1.98
C ILE A 100 11.01 -20.47 2.48
N VAL A 101 10.93 -19.50 3.40
CA VAL A 101 9.64 -19.03 3.94
C VAL A 101 8.78 -18.39 2.84
N VAL A 102 9.38 -17.55 1.99
CA VAL A 102 8.67 -16.93 0.86
C VAL A 102 8.17 -17.99 -0.13
N TRP A 103 9.00 -18.98 -0.45
CA TRP A 103 8.60 -20.08 -1.35
C TRP A 103 7.48 -20.94 -0.74
N SER A 104 7.55 -21.23 0.56
CA SER A 104 6.51 -22.00 1.26
C SER A 104 5.16 -21.27 1.25
N PHE A 105 5.17 -19.94 1.45
CA PHE A 105 3.95 -19.14 1.34
C PHE A 105 3.39 -19.13 -0.09
N VAL A 106 4.24 -18.91 -1.09
CA VAL A 106 3.83 -18.90 -2.52
C VAL A 106 3.27 -20.26 -2.93
N TYR A 107 3.93 -21.35 -2.54
CA TYR A 107 3.47 -22.72 -2.82
C TYR A 107 2.12 -23.00 -2.14
N MET A 108 1.94 -22.59 -0.88
CA MET A 108 0.68 -22.78 -0.17
C MET A 108 -0.50 -22.02 -0.81
N VAL A 109 -0.27 -20.78 -1.26
CA VAL A 109 -1.31 -19.97 -1.94
C VAL A 109 -1.67 -20.58 -3.30
N ALA A 110 -0.68 -21.01 -4.08
CA ALA A 110 -0.91 -21.68 -5.36
C ALA A 110 -1.68 -23.00 -5.16
N HIS A 111 -1.27 -23.82 -4.19
CA HIS A 111 -1.87 -25.11 -3.94
C HIS A 111 -3.32 -25.02 -3.44
N ARG A 112 -3.65 -24.00 -2.64
CA ARG A 112 -5.06 -23.72 -2.28
C ARG A 112 -5.90 -23.46 -3.53
N LYS A 113 -5.40 -22.62 -4.44
CA LYS A 113 -6.12 -22.30 -5.67
C LYS A 113 -6.37 -23.56 -6.51
N ASP A 114 -5.45 -24.50 -6.53
CA ASP A 114 -5.60 -25.77 -7.27
C ASP A 114 -6.62 -26.71 -6.61
N ILE A 115 -6.73 -26.73 -5.28
CA ILE A 115 -7.75 -27.53 -4.57
C ILE A 115 -9.16 -27.03 -4.90
N TYR A 116 -9.35 -25.72 -5.03
CA TYR A 116 -10.65 -25.14 -5.40
C TYR A 116 -10.93 -25.22 -6.91
N GLN A 117 -9.94 -25.56 -7.74
CA GLN A 117 -10.15 -25.77 -9.17
C GLN A 117 -10.74 -27.16 -9.40
N GLY A 118 -12.04 -27.21 -9.73
CA GLY A 118 -12.76 -28.46 -9.99
C GLY A 118 -13.75 -28.86 -8.90
N ILE A 119 -13.95 -28.03 -7.87
CA ILE A 119 -15.09 -28.19 -6.96
C ILE A 119 -16.32 -27.61 -7.67
N GLU A 120 -17.18 -28.49 -8.17
CA GLU A 120 -18.43 -28.13 -8.81
C GLU A 120 -19.48 -27.71 -7.74
N PRO A 121 -20.50 -26.92 -8.11
CA PRO A 121 -21.59 -26.53 -7.19
C PRO A 121 -22.30 -27.72 -6.53
N ASP A 122 -22.27 -28.89 -7.18
CA ASP A 122 -22.76 -30.16 -6.67
C ASP A 122 -22.12 -30.58 -5.34
N TYR A 123 -20.84 -30.27 -5.15
CA TYR A 123 -20.13 -30.53 -3.88
C TYR A 123 -20.77 -29.81 -2.68
N TYR A 124 -21.44 -28.69 -2.93
CA TYR A 124 -22.15 -27.91 -1.92
C TYR A 124 -23.66 -28.19 -1.89
N GLY A 125 -24.13 -29.21 -2.61
CA GLY A 125 -25.55 -29.59 -2.65
C GLY A 125 -26.43 -28.59 -3.39
N HIS A 126 -25.86 -27.74 -4.26
CA HIS A 126 -26.64 -26.74 -5.00
C HIS A 126 -27.59 -27.32 -6.05
N LEU A 127 -27.47 -28.60 -6.39
CA LEU A 127 -28.33 -29.29 -7.36
C LEU A 127 -29.34 -30.23 -6.69
N ASP A 128 -29.28 -30.42 -5.37
CA ASP A 128 -30.19 -31.33 -4.64
C ASP A 128 -31.65 -30.86 -4.70
N GLU A 129 -31.88 -29.54 -4.80
CA GLU A 129 -33.23 -28.96 -4.96
C GLU A 129 -33.81 -29.14 -6.38
N ASP A 130 -32.95 -29.39 -7.38
CA ASP A 130 -33.36 -29.61 -8.78
C ASP A 130 -33.66 -31.09 -9.08
N ASP A 131 -33.36 -32.01 -8.17
CA ASP A 131 -33.73 -33.41 -8.30
C ASP A 131 -35.22 -33.60 -7.94
N GLY A 132 -36.05 -33.67 -8.98
CA GLY A 132 -37.50 -33.83 -8.84
C GLY A 132 -37.95 -35.13 -8.17
N GLU A 133 -37.05 -36.05 -7.83
CA GLU A 133 -37.34 -37.22 -6.99
C GLU A 133 -37.52 -36.82 -5.52
N LEU A 134 -36.61 -36.03 -4.96
CA LEU A 134 -36.64 -35.59 -3.56
C LEU A 134 -37.92 -34.83 -3.23
N VAL A 135 -38.32 -33.91 -4.10
CA VAL A 135 -39.54 -33.10 -3.97
C VAL A 135 -40.80 -33.96 -3.89
N ARG A 136 -40.86 -35.08 -4.62
CA ARG A 136 -42.03 -35.99 -4.58
C ARG A 136 -42.09 -36.74 -3.27
N GLU A 137 -40.96 -37.19 -2.77
CA GLU A 137 -40.89 -37.92 -1.49
C GLU A 137 -41.24 -36.99 -0.32
N GLU A 138 -40.71 -35.77 -0.32
CA GLU A 138 -41.04 -34.74 0.69
C GLU A 138 -42.54 -34.45 0.71
N ALA A 139 -43.17 -34.22 -0.45
CA ALA A 139 -44.60 -33.97 -0.54
C ALA A 139 -45.46 -35.12 0.04
N LEU A 140 -45.05 -36.38 -0.16
CA LEU A 140 -45.75 -37.54 0.40
C LEU A 140 -45.64 -37.59 1.93
N VAL A 141 -44.47 -37.27 2.47
CA VAL A 141 -44.22 -37.24 3.91
C VAL A 141 -44.93 -36.06 4.56
N GLU A 142 -44.91 -34.89 3.93
CA GLU A 142 -45.63 -33.69 4.39
C GLU A 142 -47.13 -33.92 4.44
N ALA A 143 -47.73 -34.52 3.40
CA ALA A 143 -49.15 -34.84 3.38
C ALA A 143 -49.55 -35.76 4.55
N LYS A 144 -48.73 -36.78 4.85
CA LYS A 144 -48.95 -37.65 6.02
C LYS A 144 -48.87 -36.88 7.33
N ARG A 145 -47.84 -36.04 7.50
CA ARG A 145 -47.68 -35.22 8.71
C ARG A 145 -48.81 -34.23 8.92
N VAL A 146 -49.29 -33.62 7.85
CA VAL A 146 -50.45 -32.72 7.89
C VAL A 146 -51.69 -33.49 8.34
N GLN A 147 -51.91 -34.69 7.81
CA GLN A 147 -53.04 -35.52 8.18
C GLN A 147 -52.99 -35.94 9.65
N ASP A 148 -51.84 -36.42 10.12
CA ASP A 148 -51.63 -36.79 11.53
C ASP A 148 -51.87 -35.60 12.48
N ALA A 149 -51.43 -34.40 12.09
CA ALA A 149 -51.64 -33.17 12.86
C ALA A 149 -53.12 -32.76 12.90
N ILE A 150 -53.85 -32.89 11.78
CA ILE A 150 -55.29 -32.64 11.70
C ILE A 150 -56.04 -33.63 12.60
N ASP A 151 -55.69 -34.91 12.55
CA ASP A 151 -56.34 -35.95 13.35
C ASP A 151 -56.10 -35.76 14.84
N ALA A 152 -54.88 -35.40 15.23
CA ALA A 152 -54.55 -35.03 16.61
C ALA A 152 -55.36 -33.81 17.08
N TRP A 153 -55.44 -32.76 16.26
CA TRP A 153 -56.21 -31.57 16.58
C TRP A 153 -57.71 -31.85 16.71
N ASN A 154 -58.28 -32.64 15.79
CA ASN A 154 -59.68 -33.05 15.83
C ASN A 154 -60.00 -33.86 17.10
N LYS A 155 -59.09 -34.73 17.52
CA LYS A 155 -59.23 -35.51 18.76
C LYS A 155 -59.24 -34.60 19.99
N GLU A 156 -58.32 -33.63 20.07
CA GLU A 156 -58.31 -32.65 21.15
C GLU A 156 -59.59 -31.80 21.19
N GLN A 157 -60.13 -31.39 20.03
CA GLN A 157 -61.39 -30.67 19.98
C GLN A 157 -62.57 -31.54 20.45
N ALA A 158 -62.63 -32.80 20.02
CA ALA A 158 -63.67 -33.73 20.45
C ALA A 158 -63.62 -33.99 21.97
N GLU A 159 -62.42 -34.10 22.56
CA GLU A 159 -62.25 -34.22 24.01
C GLU A 159 -62.72 -32.96 24.75
N LYS A 160 -62.42 -31.76 24.22
CA LYS A 160 -62.92 -30.48 24.77
C LYS A 160 -64.44 -30.35 24.66
N ASP A 161 -65.02 -30.73 23.53
CA ASP A 161 -66.46 -30.69 23.31
C ASP A 161 -67.20 -31.70 24.20
N LEU A 162 -66.62 -32.88 24.42
CA LEU A 162 -67.13 -33.87 25.37
C LEU A 162 -67.05 -33.34 26.81
N ALA A 163 -65.93 -32.74 27.19
CA ALA A 163 -65.76 -32.13 28.51
C ALA A 163 -66.74 -30.97 28.74
N ALA A 164 -67.05 -30.18 27.70
CA ALA A 164 -68.03 -29.10 27.76
C ALA A 164 -69.49 -29.59 27.86
N LYS A 165 -69.80 -30.80 27.40
CA LYS A 165 -71.13 -31.44 27.51
C LYS A 165 -71.40 -32.14 28.83
N VAL A 166 -70.36 -32.37 29.65
CA VAL A 166 -70.45 -33.10 30.93
C VAL A 166 -70.68 -32.14 32.12
N TRP A 167 -70.78 -30.84 31.87
CA TRP A 167 -71.22 -29.80 32.83
C TRP A 167 -72.60 -29.25 32.47
#